data_AF-A0A8H4UEC6-F1
#
_entry.id   AF-A0A8H4UEC6-F1
#
_cell.length_a   1.000
_cell.length_b   1.000
_cell.length_c   1.000
_cell.angle_alpha   90.00
_cell.angle_beta   90.00
_cell.angle_gamma   90.00
#
_symmetry.space_group_name_H-M   'P 1'
#
loop_
_entity.id
_entity.type
_entity.pdbx_description
1 polymer ?
#
loop_
_entity_poly.entity_id
_entity_poly.type
_entity_poly.pdbx_seq_one_letter_code
_entity_poly.pdbx_strand_id
1 'polypeptide(L)'
;MPFSSVYEDPWTRKPIGLGHAAVQHLDLIEIFLKLLIHLGDANGYITDETLAYVEWRYTVYLRFIDARGYCPNDHPPPWDVALVMYLHMLSPSRFHHYLYDNRNRVLKGIFGLEHRHFPMTKLLSGEWCPRRTQRFWNDWNTPGGSACGGPNLPYQLWPSAPWESKRHSRVLTRLLGKDATQPPSSDQKWMPPTDLKTQGTQGMTKHKQGPIVLMQQWYRCRTSVPEEGFRAWDIESYAAVRAQRIHERCRSQSQHEQFNEICGLQPWPSIQDLRAELDHQTSFWKVMTHAKNTVPGFVESLTDQVTDYEDFLTLFSGVLPKNGRYGFYKSKLDPQTPPVHPKTPVQTGKRVGLKISRLLPPTLEIDLLWHTHRLFPACYWVWSDNKADWVLEMQTTSGAGAGNILLGYTKEQWRTATGAELIKGTPVDHWFTEYVPAAAKHASQGVMRTDLA
;
A
#
# COMPACT_ATOMS: atom_id res chain seq x y z
N MET A 1 9.46 -18.47 -13.22
CA MET A 1 8.00 -18.46 -13.42
C MET A 1 7.71 -17.83 -14.77
N PRO A 2 6.62 -18.21 -15.47
CA PRO A 2 6.13 -17.47 -16.64
C PRO A 2 5.50 -16.12 -16.26
N PHE A 3 5.46 -15.16 -17.20
CA PHE A 3 4.88 -13.82 -16.99
C PHE A 3 3.43 -13.89 -16.54
N SER A 4 2.72 -14.89 -17.05
CA SER A 4 1.33 -15.19 -16.72
C SER A 4 1.11 -15.73 -15.31
N SER A 5 2.11 -15.70 -14.42
CA SER A 5 1.98 -16.22 -13.05
C SER A 5 2.66 -15.36 -11.99
N VAL A 6 2.04 -15.37 -10.81
CA VAL A 6 2.50 -14.75 -9.57
C VAL A 6 2.42 -15.77 -8.43
N TYR A 7 2.85 -15.41 -7.22
CA TYR A 7 2.67 -16.25 -6.03
C TYR A 7 2.50 -15.36 -4.79
N GLU A 8 1.74 -15.85 -3.81
CA GLU A 8 1.55 -15.18 -2.51
C GLU A 8 2.50 -15.70 -1.43
N ASP A 9 2.77 -17.01 -1.48
CA ASP A 9 3.52 -17.71 -0.45
C ASP A 9 5.00 -17.83 -0.84
N PRO A 10 5.92 -17.06 -0.20
CA PRO A 10 7.34 -17.12 -0.52
C PRO A 10 7.98 -18.47 -0.23
N TRP A 11 7.37 -19.26 0.66
CA TRP A 11 7.91 -20.54 1.12
C TRP A 11 7.66 -21.65 0.11
N THR A 12 6.44 -21.71 -0.42
CA THR A 12 6.05 -22.74 -1.40
C THR A 12 6.20 -22.27 -2.84
N ARG A 13 6.15 -20.96 -3.08
CA ARG A 13 6.16 -20.31 -4.40
C ARG A 13 5.17 -20.94 -5.38
N LYS A 14 4.04 -21.42 -4.85
CA LYS A 14 3.00 -22.06 -5.65
C LYS A 14 2.45 -21.04 -6.65
N PRO A 15 2.54 -21.29 -7.97
CA PRO A 15 2.13 -20.32 -8.97
C PRO A 15 0.61 -20.16 -8.99
N ILE A 16 0.17 -18.93 -9.16
CA ILE A 16 -1.21 -18.50 -9.39
C ILE A 16 -1.21 -17.78 -10.74
N GLY A 17 -2.11 -18.16 -11.64
CA GLY A 17 -2.24 -17.45 -12.93
C GLY A 17 -2.62 -15.99 -12.70
N LEU A 18 -1.97 -15.04 -13.39
CA LEU A 18 -2.19 -13.61 -13.17
C LEU A 18 -3.65 -13.20 -13.44
N GLY A 19 -4.29 -13.77 -14.47
CA GLY A 19 -5.73 -13.59 -14.71
C GLY A 19 -6.58 -14.09 -13.55
N HIS A 20 -6.24 -15.24 -12.95
CA HIS A 20 -6.95 -15.76 -11.77
C HIS A 20 -6.73 -14.86 -10.53
N ALA A 21 -5.51 -14.36 -10.32
CA ALA A 21 -5.24 -13.39 -9.28
C ALA A 21 -6.03 -12.08 -9.50
N ALA A 22 -6.26 -11.66 -10.75
CA ALA A 22 -7.09 -10.50 -11.06
C ALA A 22 -8.58 -10.74 -10.78
N VAL A 23 -9.08 -11.96 -10.97
CA VAL A 23 -10.44 -12.35 -10.53
C VAL A 23 -10.56 -12.23 -9.00
N GLN A 24 -9.60 -12.78 -8.26
CA GLN A 24 -9.56 -12.62 -6.80
C GLN A 24 -9.46 -11.13 -6.39
N HIS A 25 -8.74 -10.32 -7.18
CA HIS A 25 -8.61 -8.90 -6.92
C HIS A 25 -9.96 -8.18 -7.05
N LEU A 26 -10.82 -8.57 -8.00
CA LEU A 26 -12.20 -8.06 -8.08
C LEU A 26 -13.01 -8.37 -6.81
N ASP A 27 -12.86 -9.56 -6.23
CA ASP A 27 -13.54 -9.90 -4.97
C ASP A 27 -12.98 -9.10 -3.79
N LEU A 28 -11.67 -8.86 -3.77
CA LEU A 28 -11.00 -8.05 -2.75
C LEU A 28 -11.50 -6.60 -2.75
N ILE A 29 -11.60 -5.95 -3.91
CA ILE A 29 -12.03 -4.55 -4.00
C ILE A 29 -13.49 -4.36 -3.60
N GLU A 30 -14.36 -5.36 -3.83
CA GLU A 30 -15.74 -5.32 -3.34
C GLU A 30 -15.79 -5.33 -1.80
N ILE A 31 -14.90 -6.09 -1.16
CA ILE A 31 -14.77 -6.10 0.30
C ILE A 31 -14.25 -4.73 0.78
N PHE A 32 -13.27 -4.15 0.10
CA PHE A 32 -12.78 -2.80 0.43
C PHE A 32 -13.87 -1.74 0.30
N LEU A 33 -14.66 -1.76 -0.78
CA LEU A 33 -15.80 -0.84 -0.95
C LEU A 33 -16.81 -0.97 0.20
N LYS A 34 -17.12 -2.20 0.65
CA LYS A 34 -17.99 -2.42 1.82
C LYS A 34 -17.34 -1.89 3.11
N LEU A 35 -16.04 -2.10 3.30
CA LEU A 35 -15.30 -1.60 4.46
C LEU A 35 -15.29 -0.07 4.54
N LEU A 36 -15.17 0.63 3.40
CA LEU A 36 -15.17 2.10 3.37
C LEU A 36 -16.44 2.70 3.99
N ILE A 37 -17.59 2.06 3.78
CA ILE A 37 -18.87 2.50 4.37
C ILE A 37 -18.79 2.52 5.90
N HIS A 38 -18.05 1.58 6.51
CA HIS A 38 -17.93 1.48 7.96
C HIS A 38 -16.74 2.27 8.55
N LEU A 39 -15.79 2.67 7.71
CA LEU A 39 -14.71 3.60 8.08
C LEU A 39 -15.16 5.07 7.99
N GLY A 40 -16.11 5.36 7.11
CA GLY A 40 -16.70 6.68 6.94
C GLY A 40 -17.71 7.06 8.02
N ASP A 41 -17.97 8.36 8.12
CA ASP A 41 -19.08 8.90 8.88
C ASP A 41 -20.43 8.73 8.14
N ALA A 42 -21.50 9.34 8.67
CA ALA A 42 -22.84 9.28 8.06
C ALA A 42 -22.90 9.86 6.62
N ASN A 43 -21.93 10.70 6.24
CA ASN A 43 -21.83 11.28 4.90
C ASN A 43 -20.85 10.49 4.01
N GLY A 44 -20.31 9.37 4.49
CA GLY A 44 -19.27 8.59 3.82
C GLY A 44 -17.89 9.22 3.86
N TYR A 45 -17.69 10.28 4.65
CA TYR A 45 -16.39 10.92 4.81
C TYR A 45 -15.56 10.20 5.88
N ILE A 46 -14.36 9.75 5.51
CA ILE A 46 -13.42 9.16 6.48
C ILE A 46 -12.64 10.30 7.11
N THR A 47 -12.71 10.45 8.44
CA THR A 47 -12.01 11.55 9.13
C THR A 47 -10.49 11.38 9.13
N ASP A 48 -9.75 12.46 9.39
CA ASP A 48 -8.28 12.40 9.48
C ASP A 48 -7.83 11.49 10.62
N GLU A 49 -8.59 11.45 11.72
CA GLU A 49 -8.37 10.57 12.87
C GLU A 49 -8.50 9.11 12.48
N THR A 50 -9.55 8.75 11.74
CA THR A 50 -9.73 7.38 11.26
C THR A 50 -8.60 6.98 10.30
N LEU A 51 -8.25 7.84 9.33
CA LEU A 51 -7.13 7.57 8.42
C LEU A 51 -5.80 7.43 9.15
N ALA A 52 -5.49 8.34 10.08
CA ALA A 52 -4.25 8.30 10.85
C ALA A 52 -4.19 7.04 11.73
N TYR A 53 -5.33 6.58 12.26
CA TYR A 53 -5.41 5.37 13.06
C TYR A 53 -5.12 4.11 12.23
N VAL A 54 -5.71 3.97 11.03
CA VAL A 54 -5.45 2.81 10.17
C VAL A 54 -4.03 2.82 9.57
N GLU A 55 -3.48 4.00 9.24
CA GLU A 55 -2.07 4.16 8.84
C GLU A 55 -1.13 3.73 9.97
N TRP A 56 -1.44 4.11 11.21
CA TRP A 56 -0.68 3.70 12.38
C TRP A 56 -0.73 2.19 12.59
N ARG A 57 -1.91 1.58 12.51
CA ARG A 57 -2.08 0.12 12.62
C ARG A 57 -1.31 -0.63 11.54
N TYR A 58 -1.26 -0.10 10.32
CA TYR A 58 -0.42 -0.62 9.24
C TYR A 58 1.07 -0.56 9.56
N THR A 59 1.53 0.57 10.10
CA THR A 59 2.92 0.73 10.54
C THR A 59 3.28 -0.29 11.64
N VAL A 60 2.39 -0.50 12.61
CA VAL A 60 2.59 -1.52 13.67
C VAL A 60 2.59 -2.94 13.09
N TYR A 61 1.72 -3.23 12.12
CA TYR A 61 1.67 -4.52 11.46
C TYR A 61 2.96 -4.84 10.70
N LEU A 62 3.48 -3.91 9.90
CA LEU A 62 4.75 -4.12 9.20
C LEU A 62 5.89 -4.42 10.18
N ARG A 63 5.93 -3.74 11.33
CA ARG A 63 6.92 -4.02 12.38
C ARG A 63 6.73 -5.38 13.03
N PHE A 64 5.48 -5.78 13.29
CA PHE A 64 5.17 -7.09 13.85
C PHE A 64 5.69 -8.22 12.97
N ILE A 65 5.42 -8.17 11.66
CA ILE A 65 5.89 -9.20 10.73
C ILE A 65 7.40 -9.11 10.51
N ASP A 66 7.97 -7.90 10.49
CA ASP A 66 9.41 -7.72 10.29
C ASP A 66 10.22 -8.22 11.48
N ALA A 67 9.85 -7.84 12.71
CA ALA A 67 10.56 -8.24 13.93
C ALA A 67 10.51 -9.75 14.19
N ARG A 68 9.51 -10.44 13.66
CA ARG A 68 9.32 -11.89 13.84
C ARG A 68 9.79 -12.72 12.65
N GLY A 69 10.18 -12.09 11.54
CA GLY A 69 10.50 -12.80 10.30
C GLY A 69 9.31 -13.53 9.72
N TYR A 70 8.13 -12.90 9.75
CA TYR A 70 6.91 -13.41 9.12
C TYR A 70 6.67 -12.71 7.78
N CYS A 71 5.95 -13.39 6.89
CA CYS A 71 5.34 -12.77 5.74
C CYS A 71 3.81 -12.57 5.94
N PRO A 72 3.17 -11.71 5.13
CA PRO A 72 1.72 -11.56 5.17
C PRO A 72 0.94 -12.85 4.92
N ASN A 73 1.51 -13.82 4.21
CA ASN A 73 0.85 -15.13 4.00
C ASN A 73 0.85 -16.01 5.28
N ASP A 74 1.84 -15.87 6.16
CA ASP A 74 1.87 -16.55 7.47
C ASP A 74 0.84 -15.96 8.44
N HIS A 75 0.79 -14.63 8.43
CA HIS A 75 0.02 -13.81 9.33
C HIS A 75 -0.63 -12.67 8.54
N PRO A 76 -1.83 -12.89 7.96
CA PRO A 76 -2.48 -11.87 7.14
C PRO A 76 -2.73 -10.58 7.93
N PRO A 77 -2.82 -9.43 7.26
CA PRO A 77 -3.16 -8.18 7.92
C PRO A 77 -4.64 -8.17 8.36
N PRO A 78 -4.98 -7.40 9.41
CA PRO A 78 -6.35 -6.96 9.65
C PRO A 78 -6.96 -6.29 8.42
N TRP A 79 -8.29 -6.25 8.28
CA TRP A 79 -8.92 -5.76 7.04
C TRP A 79 -8.69 -4.27 6.75
N ASP A 80 -8.67 -3.44 7.78
CA ASP A 80 -8.32 -2.02 7.67
C ASP A 80 -6.84 -1.83 7.28
N VAL A 81 -5.96 -2.67 7.83
CA VAL A 81 -4.53 -2.69 7.52
C VAL A 81 -4.28 -3.24 6.11
N ALA A 82 -5.06 -4.22 5.66
CA ALA A 82 -4.99 -4.80 4.33
C ALA A 82 -5.29 -3.73 3.27
N LEU A 83 -6.30 -2.88 3.51
CA LEU A 83 -6.64 -1.75 2.66
C LEU A 83 -5.45 -0.78 2.54
N VAL A 84 -4.85 -0.37 3.67
CA VAL A 84 -3.69 0.54 3.65
C VAL A 84 -2.47 -0.11 2.97
N MET A 85 -2.21 -1.39 3.24
CA MET A 85 -1.14 -2.15 2.60
C MET A 85 -1.33 -2.23 1.09
N TYR A 86 -2.56 -2.50 0.62
CA TYR A 86 -2.93 -2.50 -0.79
C TYR A 86 -2.54 -1.17 -1.45
N LEU A 87 -2.99 -0.04 -0.87
CA LEU A 87 -2.69 1.29 -1.40
C LEU A 87 -1.18 1.56 -1.48
N HIS A 88 -0.42 1.15 -0.47
CA HIS A 88 1.02 1.36 -0.45
C HIS A 88 1.71 0.57 -1.58
N MET A 89 1.31 -0.68 -1.80
CA MET A 89 1.90 -1.57 -2.81
C MET A 89 1.65 -1.11 -4.24
N LEU A 90 0.60 -0.32 -4.47
CA LEU A 90 0.35 0.28 -5.79
C LEU A 90 1.39 1.32 -6.20
N SER A 91 2.21 1.82 -5.28
CA SER A 91 3.44 2.57 -5.59
C SER A 91 4.69 1.73 -5.26
N PRO A 92 5.17 0.90 -6.21
CA PRO A 92 6.29 -0.02 -6.02
C PRO A 92 7.53 0.63 -5.38
N SER A 93 7.90 1.81 -5.85
CA SER A 93 9.08 2.55 -5.38
C SER A 93 8.89 3.03 -3.95
N ARG A 94 7.71 3.58 -3.62
CA ARG A 94 7.41 4.05 -2.26
C ARG A 94 7.40 2.88 -1.29
N PHE A 95 6.71 1.79 -1.66
CA PHE A 95 6.64 0.57 -0.87
C PHE A 95 8.03 -0.03 -0.63
N HIS A 96 8.81 -0.20 -1.70
CA HIS A 96 10.16 -0.75 -1.61
C HIS A 96 11.09 0.13 -0.76
N HIS A 97 11.12 1.45 -0.99
CA HIS A 97 11.93 2.37 -0.19
C HIS A 97 11.52 2.33 1.28
N TYR A 98 10.21 2.36 1.56
CA TYR A 98 9.73 2.31 2.94
C TYR A 98 10.18 1.03 3.65
N LEU A 99 10.07 -0.13 3.00
CA LEU A 99 10.55 -1.40 3.56
C LEU A 99 12.07 -1.39 3.75
N TYR A 100 12.82 -0.97 2.73
CA TYR A 100 14.28 -0.93 2.75
C TYR A 100 14.83 -0.04 3.87
N ASP A 101 14.27 1.15 4.03
CA ASP A 101 14.71 2.14 5.02
C ASP A 101 14.31 1.74 6.45
N ASN A 102 13.24 0.98 6.59
CA ASN A 102 12.68 0.63 7.91
C ASN A 102 12.88 -0.84 8.32
N ARG A 103 13.59 -1.65 7.54
CA ARG A 103 13.90 -3.05 7.87
C ARG A 103 14.71 -3.20 9.15
N ASN A 104 14.45 -4.27 9.88
CA ASN A 104 15.20 -4.64 11.08
C ASN A 104 16.65 -4.98 10.71
N ARG A 105 17.60 -4.25 11.31
CA ARG A 105 19.04 -4.43 11.09
C ARG A 105 19.55 -5.80 11.54
N VAL A 106 18.89 -6.45 12.50
CA VAL A 106 19.26 -7.78 13.00
C VAL A 106 18.91 -8.87 11.99
N LEU A 107 17.82 -8.68 11.23
CA LEU A 107 17.33 -9.62 10.21
C LEU A 107 17.77 -9.21 8.79
N LYS A 108 18.84 -8.39 8.70
CA LYS A 108 19.33 -7.82 7.43
C LYS A 108 19.55 -8.92 6.38
N GLY A 109 18.82 -8.85 5.28
CA GLY A 109 18.97 -9.74 4.12
C GLY A 109 18.20 -11.06 4.19
N ILE A 110 17.32 -11.25 5.18
CA ILE A 110 16.48 -12.47 5.26
C ILE A 110 15.11 -12.27 4.60
N PHE A 111 14.54 -11.07 4.67
CA PHE A 111 13.18 -10.78 4.23
C PHE A 111 13.09 -9.52 3.35
N GLY A 112 13.18 -9.70 2.03
CA GLY A 112 12.97 -8.64 1.03
C GLY A 112 11.55 -8.60 0.45
N LEU A 113 11.42 -8.03 -0.75
CA LEU A 113 10.14 -7.95 -1.47
C LEU A 113 9.47 -9.31 -1.70
N GLU A 114 10.27 -10.39 -1.79
CA GLU A 114 9.78 -11.76 -1.91
C GLU A 114 8.82 -12.14 -0.78
N HIS A 115 9.05 -11.59 0.41
CA HIS A 115 8.32 -11.93 1.62
C HIS A 115 7.21 -10.91 1.96
N ARG A 116 6.86 -10.05 1.00
CA ARG A 116 5.96 -8.90 1.20
C ARG A 116 4.87 -8.83 0.13
N HIS A 117 4.53 -9.98 -0.46
CA HIS A 117 3.37 -10.15 -1.33
C HIS A 117 2.04 -9.93 -0.59
N PHE A 118 1.03 -9.45 -1.32
CA PHE A 118 -0.30 -9.27 -0.78
C PHE A 118 -0.99 -10.63 -0.63
N PRO A 119 -1.48 -11.00 0.56
CA PRO A 119 -1.97 -12.36 0.83
C PRO A 119 -3.46 -12.49 0.46
N MET A 120 -3.79 -12.26 -0.81
CA MET A 120 -5.16 -12.15 -1.31
C MET A 120 -5.98 -13.43 -1.07
N THR A 121 -5.43 -14.57 -1.48
CA THR A 121 -6.05 -15.88 -1.28
C THR A 121 -6.30 -16.14 0.21
N LYS A 122 -5.35 -15.78 1.08
CA LYS A 122 -5.53 -15.94 2.54
C LYS A 122 -6.61 -15.03 3.11
N LEU A 123 -6.73 -13.80 2.63
CA LEU A 123 -7.78 -12.87 3.08
C LEU A 123 -9.17 -13.31 2.62
N LEU A 124 -9.30 -13.76 1.36
CA LEU A 124 -10.59 -14.14 0.77
C LEU A 124 -11.10 -15.51 1.24
N SER A 125 -10.21 -16.48 1.43
CA SER A 125 -10.59 -17.84 1.86
C SER A 125 -10.44 -18.09 3.36
N GLY A 126 -9.77 -17.18 4.08
CA GLY A 126 -9.43 -17.35 5.49
C GLY A 126 -10.52 -16.88 6.45
N GLU A 127 -10.27 -17.12 7.74
CA GLU A 127 -11.10 -16.59 8.81
C GLU A 127 -10.99 -15.05 8.85
N TRP A 128 -12.11 -14.35 9.07
CA TRP A 128 -12.11 -12.90 9.28
C TRP A 128 -11.13 -12.46 10.37
N CYS A 129 -10.99 -13.27 11.43
CA CYS A 129 -10.05 -13.04 12.52
C CYS A 129 -9.30 -14.34 12.83
N PRO A 130 -8.17 -14.63 12.15
CA PRO A 130 -7.44 -15.89 12.35
C PRO A 130 -6.90 -15.97 13.77
N ARG A 131 -7.37 -16.96 14.54
CA ARG A 131 -7.04 -17.08 15.98
C ARG A 131 -5.54 -17.12 16.26
N ARG A 132 -4.78 -17.79 15.39
CA ARG A 132 -3.31 -17.88 15.49
C ARG A 132 -2.69 -16.49 15.38
N THR A 133 -2.99 -15.75 14.31
CA THR A 133 -2.46 -14.40 14.10
C THR A 133 -2.88 -13.45 15.21
N GLN A 134 -4.14 -13.51 15.64
CA GLN A 134 -4.64 -12.69 16.75
C GLN A 134 -3.84 -12.94 18.05
N ARG A 135 -3.50 -14.19 18.36
CA ARG A 135 -2.67 -14.52 19.53
C ARG A 135 -1.29 -13.87 19.44
N PHE A 136 -0.56 -14.09 18.34
CA PHE A 136 0.77 -13.51 18.15
C PHE A 136 0.76 -11.98 18.14
N TRP A 137 -0.27 -11.39 17.54
CA TRP A 137 -0.51 -9.94 17.58
C TRP A 137 -0.69 -9.45 19.01
N ASN A 138 -1.55 -10.10 19.81
CA ASN A 138 -1.79 -9.68 21.19
C ASN A 138 -0.53 -9.83 22.05
N ASP A 139 0.23 -10.92 21.88
CA ASP A 139 1.49 -11.14 22.58
C ASP A 139 2.51 -10.03 22.24
N TRP A 140 2.56 -9.60 20.98
CA TRP A 140 3.39 -8.48 20.52
C TRP A 140 2.90 -7.11 21.05
N ASN A 141 1.59 -6.94 21.17
CA ASN A 141 0.96 -5.67 21.55
C ASN A 141 0.69 -5.52 23.06
N THR A 142 1.18 -6.44 23.90
CA THR A 142 0.93 -6.42 25.35
C THR A 142 1.68 -5.27 26.04
N PRO A 143 0.98 -4.40 26.81
CA PRO A 143 1.62 -3.36 27.61
C PRO A 143 2.50 -3.95 28.73
N GLY A 144 3.70 -3.41 28.93
CA GLY A 144 4.58 -3.78 30.06
C GLY A 144 5.56 -4.92 29.83
N GLY A 145 5.76 -5.39 28.58
CA GLY A 145 6.85 -6.30 28.25
C GLY A 145 8.23 -5.70 28.55
N SER A 146 9.20 -6.53 28.94
CA SER A 146 10.52 -6.12 29.44
C SER A 146 11.39 -5.32 28.46
N ALA A 147 10.98 -5.23 27.19
CA ALA A 147 11.69 -4.49 26.14
C ALA A 147 10.94 -3.25 25.63
N CYS A 148 9.87 -2.83 26.33
CA CYS A 148 8.89 -1.75 26.08
C CYS A 148 7.47 -2.31 25.85
N GLY A 149 6.43 -1.61 26.32
CA GLY A 149 5.04 -2.07 26.23
C GLY A 149 4.42 -1.85 24.85
N GLY A 150 3.78 -2.85 24.27
CA GLY A 150 3.15 -2.71 22.94
C GLY A 150 2.02 -1.66 22.92
N PRO A 151 1.60 -1.20 21.71
CA PRO A 151 0.69 -0.07 21.53
C PRO A 151 -0.78 -0.34 21.95
N ASN A 152 -1.07 -1.53 22.50
CA ASN A 152 -2.41 -1.98 22.92
C ASN A 152 -3.48 -1.87 21.82
N LEU A 153 -3.14 -2.26 20.59
CA LEU A 153 -4.06 -2.25 19.46
C LEU A 153 -4.77 -3.60 19.32
N PRO A 154 -6.09 -3.64 19.05
CA PRO A 154 -6.75 -4.89 18.71
C PRO A 154 -6.28 -5.39 17.34
N TYR A 155 -6.26 -6.71 17.11
CA TYR A 155 -5.95 -7.24 15.78
C TYR A 155 -6.98 -6.79 14.75
N GLN A 156 -8.28 -7.14 14.86
CA GLN A 156 -9.34 -6.60 13.99
C GLN A 156 -10.11 -5.46 14.68
N LEU A 157 -10.58 -4.48 13.88
CA LEU A 157 -11.52 -3.46 14.36
C LEU A 157 -12.89 -4.07 14.69
N TRP A 158 -13.37 -4.96 13.82
CA TRP A 158 -14.63 -5.68 13.98
C TRP A 158 -14.40 -7.18 14.21
N PRO A 159 -15.13 -7.82 15.15
CA PRO A 159 -14.98 -9.25 15.43
C PRO A 159 -15.50 -10.16 14.31
N SER A 160 -16.34 -9.62 13.42
CA SER A 160 -16.88 -10.25 12.21
C SER A 160 -17.04 -9.19 11.12
N ALA A 161 -17.37 -9.58 9.90
CA ALA A 161 -17.66 -8.64 8.83
C ALA A 161 -18.79 -7.67 9.26
N PRO A 162 -18.58 -6.34 9.16
CA PRO A 162 -19.52 -5.37 9.73
C PRO A 162 -20.85 -5.26 8.96
N TRP A 163 -20.90 -5.73 7.71
CA TRP A 163 -22.13 -5.84 6.92
C TRP A 163 -22.90 -7.15 7.12
N GLU A 164 -22.38 -8.12 7.88
CA GLU A 164 -23.11 -9.35 8.18
C GLU A 164 -24.14 -9.12 9.30
N SER A 165 -25.41 -9.36 8.99
CA SER A 165 -26.47 -9.38 9.98
C SER A 165 -26.34 -10.63 10.87
N LYS A 166 -26.06 -10.46 12.16
CA LYS A 166 -26.04 -11.61 13.08
C LYS A 166 -27.46 -12.19 13.26
N ARG A 167 -27.69 -13.40 12.75
CA ARG A 167 -28.71 -14.32 13.27
C ARG A 167 -28.26 -14.86 14.65
N HIS A 168 -28.94 -14.42 15.72
CA HIS A 168 -28.94 -14.95 17.11
C HIS A 168 -27.62 -14.76 17.91
N SER A 169 -27.57 -14.41 19.20
CA SER A 169 -28.55 -14.30 20.28
C SER A 169 -28.24 -13.06 21.14
N ARG A 170 -29.29 -12.38 21.65
CA ARG A 170 -29.18 -11.18 22.51
C ARG A 170 -28.55 -11.43 23.88
N VAL A 171 -28.09 -12.64 24.18
CA VAL A 171 -27.58 -13.02 25.51
C VAL A 171 -26.07 -12.77 25.63
N LEU A 172 -25.30 -12.87 24.55
CA LEU A 172 -23.84 -12.63 24.57
C LEU A 172 -23.44 -11.17 24.28
N THR A 173 -24.32 -10.38 23.68
CA THR A 173 -24.04 -8.96 23.38
C THR A 173 -23.89 -8.12 24.66
N ARG A 174 -24.52 -8.53 25.78
CA ARG A 174 -24.39 -7.86 27.09
C ARG A 174 -23.06 -8.15 27.81
N LEU A 175 -22.35 -9.22 27.47
CA LEU A 175 -21.07 -9.59 28.12
C LEU A 175 -19.84 -9.17 27.31
N LEU A 176 -19.98 -8.95 25.99
CA LEU A 176 -18.86 -8.62 25.09
C LEU A 176 -18.94 -7.23 24.44
N GLY A 177 -20.03 -6.47 24.67
CA GLY A 177 -20.09 -5.01 24.51
C GLY A 177 -19.47 -4.42 23.24
N LYS A 178 -19.72 -5.03 22.07
CA LYS A 178 -19.34 -4.49 20.76
C LYS A 178 -20.48 -4.68 19.77
N ASP A 179 -21.11 -3.59 19.37
CA ASP A 179 -21.97 -3.55 18.19
C ASP A 179 -21.07 -3.47 16.96
N ALA A 180 -21.23 -4.41 16.02
CA ALA A 180 -20.42 -4.44 14.80
C ALA A 180 -20.84 -3.38 13.78
N THR A 181 -21.98 -2.72 14.00
CA THR A 181 -22.56 -1.74 13.07
C THR A 181 -22.10 -0.31 13.32
N GLN A 182 -21.44 -0.04 14.45
CA GLN A 182 -20.99 1.29 14.81
C GLN A 182 -19.57 1.58 14.28
N PRO A 183 -19.32 2.78 13.70
CA PRO A 183 -17.98 3.17 13.29
C PRO A 183 -17.06 3.22 14.52
N PRO A 184 -15.76 2.84 14.40
CA PRO A 184 -14.82 2.81 15.51
C PRO A 184 -14.75 4.14 16.28
N SER A 185 -14.97 5.26 15.59
CA SER A 185 -14.97 6.63 16.16
C SER A 185 -16.16 6.94 17.09
N SER A 186 -17.23 6.14 17.06
CA SER A 186 -18.44 6.36 17.87
C SER A 186 -18.42 5.63 19.23
N ASP A 187 -17.44 4.76 19.47
CA ASP A 187 -17.31 4.05 20.73
C ASP A 187 -16.60 4.96 21.75
N GLN A 188 -17.27 5.29 22.87
CA GLN A 188 -16.69 6.09 23.98
C GLN A 188 -15.40 5.49 24.56
N LYS A 189 -15.08 4.23 24.22
CA LYS A 189 -13.82 3.57 24.56
C LYS A 189 -12.61 4.18 23.85
N TRP A 190 -12.72 5.02 22.83
CA TRP A 190 -11.55 5.52 22.09
C TRP A 190 -11.13 6.95 22.48
N MET A 191 -11.64 7.48 23.60
CA MET A 191 -11.30 8.81 24.11
C MET A 191 -9.99 8.85 24.93
N PRO A 192 -9.14 9.89 24.75
CA PRO A 192 -7.88 10.04 25.48
C PRO A 192 -8.04 10.62 26.91
N PRO A 193 -7.02 10.49 27.78
CA PRO A 193 -7.13 10.78 29.22
C PRO A 193 -7.20 12.26 29.64
N THR A 194 -7.22 13.21 28.70
CA THR A 194 -6.98 14.62 29.04
C THR A 194 -8.24 15.38 29.47
N ASP A 195 -9.45 14.89 29.12
CA ASP A 195 -10.71 15.55 29.49
C ASP A 195 -11.23 15.21 30.91
N LEU A 196 -10.54 14.34 31.66
CA LEU A 196 -10.91 14.01 33.04
C LEU A 196 -10.30 14.94 34.10
N LYS A 197 -9.49 15.94 33.70
CA LYS A 197 -8.90 16.89 34.67
C LYS A 197 -9.75 18.12 34.96
N THR A 198 -10.93 18.27 34.36
CA THR A 198 -11.79 19.44 34.56
C THR A 198 -13.12 19.14 35.26
N GLN A 199 -13.32 17.93 35.78
CA GLN A 199 -14.46 17.65 36.66
C GLN A 199 -13.98 16.99 37.95
N GLY A 200 -14.30 17.65 39.06
CA GLY A 200 -13.74 17.44 40.37
C GLY A 200 -13.74 16.00 40.87
N THR A 201 -12.74 15.73 41.69
CA THR A 201 -12.66 14.65 42.68
C THR A 201 -14.02 14.22 43.21
N GLN A 202 -14.49 13.02 42.81
CA GLN A 202 -15.07 12.01 43.71
C GLN A 202 -15.39 10.71 42.93
N GLY A 203 -14.76 9.61 43.37
CA GLY A 203 -15.20 8.23 43.19
C GLY A 203 -15.65 7.76 41.80
N MET A 204 -14.71 7.42 40.91
CA MET A 204 -15.01 6.63 39.70
C MET A 204 -14.13 5.37 39.66
N THR A 205 -14.81 4.23 39.50
CA THR A 205 -14.26 2.87 39.45
C THR A 205 -13.28 2.67 38.29
N LYS A 206 -12.27 1.81 38.48
CA LYS A 206 -11.17 1.48 37.55
C LYS A 206 -11.57 0.94 36.16
N HIS A 207 -12.84 1.03 35.74
CA HIS A 207 -13.39 0.36 34.55
C HIS A 207 -13.84 1.29 33.40
N LYS A 208 -13.51 2.59 33.41
CA LYS A 208 -13.93 3.55 32.36
C LYS A 208 -12.82 4.39 31.73
N GLN A 209 -11.56 3.91 31.72
CA GLN A 209 -10.52 4.54 30.89
C GLN A 209 -10.58 3.92 29.49
N GLY A 210 -10.87 4.73 28.46
CA GLY A 210 -10.72 4.29 27.09
C GLY A 210 -9.28 3.85 26.79
N PRO A 211 -9.02 2.83 25.95
CA PRO A 211 -7.68 2.48 25.49
C PRO A 211 -6.86 3.71 25.06
N ILE A 212 -5.81 3.98 25.84
CA ILE A 212 -4.70 4.84 25.47
C ILE A 212 -4.01 4.20 24.28
N VAL A 213 -4.11 4.80 23.09
CA VAL A 213 -3.32 4.38 21.94
C VAL A 213 -1.89 4.84 22.20
N LEU A 214 -1.06 3.91 22.64
CA LEU A 214 0.34 4.15 22.86
C LEU A 214 1.02 4.20 21.48
N MET A 215 1.04 5.37 20.85
CA MET A 215 1.79 5.62 19.61
C MET A 215 3.29 5.70 19.91
N GLN A 216 3.83 4.59 20.42
CA GLN A 216 5.21 4.44 20.83
C GLN A 216 6.11 4.17 19.63
N GLN A 217 7.35 4.66 19.73
CA GLN A 217 8.38 4.46 18.73
C GLN A 217 9.50 3.59 19.24
N TRP A 218 9.88 2.54 18.48
CA TRP A 218 11.05 1.73 18.79
C TRP A 218 12.17 1.85 17.74
N TYR A 219 13.37 1.88 18.30
CA TYR A 219 14.73 1.79 17.75
C TYR A 219 15.23 2.85 16.75
N ARG A 220 14.50 3.27 15.71
CA ARG A 220 15.13 4.07 14.62
C ARG A 220 14.59 5.48 14.42
N CYS A 221 13.28 5.65 14.46
CA CYS A 221 12.63 6.95 14.42
C CYS A 221 12.06 7.21 15.84
N ARG A 222 12.06 8.46 16.36
CA ARG A 222 11.31 8.87 17.59
C ARG A 222 10.87 10.34 17.53
N THR A 223 9.75 10.77 18.11
CA THR A 223 9.41 12.22 18.19
C THR A 223 9.85 12.91 19.51
N SER A 224 10.28 12.17 20.54
CA SER A 224 10.65 12.72 21.87
C SER A 224 12.13 12.50 22.30
N VAL A 225 12.59 13.30 23.27
CA VAL A 225 13.92 13.23 23.92
C VAL A 225 13.96 12.06 24.91
N PRO A 226 15.07 11.30 25.07
CA PRO A 226 15.10 10.10 25.92
C PRO A 226 14.83 10.39 27.39
N GLU A 227 15.21 11.59 27.85
CA GLU A 227 15.00 12.05 29.22
C GLU A 227 13.52 12.33 29.53
N GLU A 228 12.70 12.65 28.52
CA GLU A 228 11.26 12.90 28.64
C GLU A 228 10.41 11.61 28.52
N GLY A 229 11.06 10.47 28.24
CA GLY A 229 10.39 9.20 27.97
C GLY A 229 9.66 9.18 26.62
N PHE A 230 8.83 8.15 26.42
CA PHE A 230 8.01 8.03 25.22
C PHE A 230 6.79 8.95 25.32
N ARG A 231 6.64 9.88 24.37
CA ARG A 231 5.38 10.66 24.23
C ARG A 231 4.25 9.74 23.77
N ALA A 232 3.21 9.62 24.58
CA ALA A 232 1.94 9.05 24.16
C ALA A 232 1.10 10.14 23.49
N TRP A 233 0.58 9.84 22.31
CA TRP A 233 -0.32 10.73 21.58
C TRP A 233 -1.74 10.20 21.66
N ASP A 234 -2.68 11.10 21.87
CA ASP A 234 -4.06 10.80 21.50
C ASP A 234 -4.24 10.84 19.98
N ILE A 235 -5.35 10.25 19.50
CA ILE A 235 -5.57 10.10 18.06
C ILE A 235 -5.77 11.45 17.37
N GLU A 236 -6.41 12.41 18.04
CA GLU A 236 -6.64 13.75 17.50
C GLU A 236 -5.31 14.50 17.30
N SER A 237 -4.45 14.51 18.32
CA SER A 237 -3.14 15.13 18.26
C SER A 237 -2.24 14.47 17.22
N TYR A 238 -2.25 13.13 17.15
CA TYR A 238 -1.50 12.41 16.11
C TYR A 238 -2.02 12.69 14.71
N ALA A 239 -3.35 12.72 14.52
CA ALA A 239 -3.97 13.07 13.25
C ALA A 239 -3.62 14.51 12.86
N ALA A 240 -3.58 15.45 13.79
CA ALA A 240 -3.15 16.83 13.54
C ALA A 240 -1.68 16.91 13.11
N VAL A 241 -0.79 16.09 13.69
CA VAL A 241 0.60 15.95 13.23
C VAL A 241 0.66 15.36 11.82
N ARG A 242 -0.08 14.28 11.56
CA ARG A 242 -0.10 13.60 10.24
C ARG A 242 -0.74 14.45 9.13
N ALA A 243 -1.71 15.27 9.49
CA ALA A 243 -2.31 16.29 8.63
C ALA A 243 -1.47 17.55 8.51
N GLN A 244 -0.28 17.60 9.14
CA GLN A 244 0.64 18.74 9.14
C GLN A 244 0.04 20.05 9.70
N ARG A 245 -1.04 19.94 10.49
CA ARG A 245 -1.64 21.04 11.25
C ARG A 245 -0.78 21.40 12.47
N ILE A 246 -0.11 20.41 13.05
CA ILE A 246 0.86 20.57 14.13
C ILE A 246 2.24 20.14 13.60
N HIS A 247 3.24 20.97 13.84
CA HIS A 247 4.61 20.66 13.45
C HIS A 247 5.29 19.79 14.52
N GLU A 248 5.49 18.52 14.18
CA GLU A 248 6.33 17.60 14.96
C GLU A 248 7.31 16.93 13.99
N ARG A 249 8.58 16.81 14.38
CA ARG A 249 9.60 16.14 13.56
C ARG A 249 10.06 14.84 14.19
N CYS A 250 10.45 13.89 13.33
CA CYS A 250 11.26 12.77 13.77
C CYS A 250 12.60 13.29 14.31
N ARG A 251 13.09 12.78 15.44
CA ARG A 251 14.42 13.06 15.96
C ARG A 251 15.52 12.63 15.00
N SER A 252 15.29 11.52 14.29
CA SER A 252 16.20 11.01 13.27
C SER A 252 16.00 11.73 11.93
N GLN A 253 15.20 12.80 11.87
CA GLN A 253 14.93 13.55 10.64
C GLN A 253 16.22 14.01 9.95
N SER A 254 17.21 14.53 10.69
CA SER A 254 18.49 14.91 10.08
C SER A 254 19.25 13.72 9.49
N GLN A 255 19.11 12.51 10.07
CA GLN A 255 19.66 11.30 9.48
C GLN A 255 18.87 10.89 8.23
N HIS A 256 17.54 10.95 8.29
CA HIS A 256 16.68 10.71 7.13
C HIS A 256 17.03 11.64 5.96
N GLU A 257 17.22 12.93 6.22
CA GLU A 257 17.62 13.92 5.22
C GLU A 257 19.04 13.67 4.70
N GLN A 258 19.98 13.34 5.60
CA GLN A 258 21.37 13.04 5.22
C GLN A 258 21.46 11.81 4.31
N PHE A 259 20.66 10.78 4.58
CA PHE A 259 20.72 9.49 3.87
C PHE A 259 19.63 9.34 2.81
N ASN A 260 18.72 10.31 2.68
CA ASN A 260 17.52 10.23 1.85
C ASN A 260 16.63 9.01 2.20
N GLU A 261 16.52 8.70 3.50
CA GLU A 261 15.70 7.60 4.04
C GLU A 261 14.26 8.09 4.32
N ILE A 262 13.27 7.23 4.09
CA ILE A 262 11.87 7.46 4.47
C ILE A 262 11.69 7.17 5.97
N CYS A 263 11.10 8.12 6.69
CA CYS A 263 10.74 7.94 8.10
C CYS A 263 9.69 6.83 8.26
N GLY A 264 9.96 5.85 9.12
CA GLY A 264 9.03 4.76 9.45
C GLY A 264 7.78 5.15 10.25
N LEU A 265 7.48 6.44 10.36
CA LEU A 265 6.19 6.97 10.81
C LEU A 265 5.35 7.56 9.68
N GLN A 266 5.93 7.67 8.49
CA GLN A 266 5.37 8.39 7.37
C GLN A 266 5.45 7.49 6.13
N PRO A 267 4.70 6.36 6.10
CA PRO A 267 4.56 5.60 4.86
C PRO A 267 4.04 6.48 3.71
N TRP A 268 3.22 7.47 4.04
CA TRP A 268 2.94 8.63 3.19
C TRP A 268 3.56 9.92 3.78
N PRO A 269 3.91 10.93 2.96
CA PRO A 269 4.39 12.20 3.48
C PRO A 269 3.39 12.86 4.44
N SER A 270 2.11 12.85 4.08
CA SER A 270 0.99 13.33 4.91
C SER A 270 -0.21 12.39 4.83
N ILE A 271 -1.17 12.58 5.73
CA ILE A 271 -2.45 11.85 5.66
C ILE A 271 -3.29 12.28 4.44
N GLN A 272 -3.06 13.49 3.90
CA GLN A 272 -3.75 13.96 2.70
C GLN A 272 -3.25 13.23 1.45
N ASP A 273 -1.99 12.81 1.41
CA ASP A 273 -1.48 11.96 0.34
C ASP A 273 -2.11 10.57 0.37
N LEU A 274 -2.31 10.00 1.58
CA LEU A 274 -3.05 8.75 1.75
C LEU A 274 -4.51 8.90 1.30
N ARG A 275 -5.16 10.01 1.68
CA ARG A 275 -6.53 10.33 1.28
C ARG A 275 -6.66 10.42 -0.24
N ALA A 276 -5.80 11.20 -0.89
CA ALA A 276 -5.83 11.37 -2.35
C ALA A 276 -5.64 10.05 -3.09
N GLU A 277 -4.74 9.17 -2.61
CA GLU A 277 -4.58 7.82 -3.16
C GLU A 277 -5.84 6.98 -2.94
N LEU A 278 -6.41 7.00 -1.73
CA LEU A 278 -7.64 6.26 -1.42
C LEU A 278 -8.82 6.72 -2.29
N ASP A 279 -8.98 8.02 -2.49
CA ASP A 279 -10.05 8.59 -3.32
C ASP A 279 -9.89 8.14 -4.78
N HIS A 280 -8.66 8.20 -5.31
CA HIS A 280 -8.35 7.73 -6.67
C HIS A 280 -8.65 6.24 -6.83
N GLN A 281 -8.21 5.41 -5.87
CA GLN A 281 -8.45 3.97 -5.89
C GLN A 281 -9.92 3.61 -5.67
N THR A 282 -10.67 4.40 -4.90
CA THR A 282 -12.11 4.20 -4.73
C THR A 282 -12.86 4.37 -6.04
N SER A 283 -12.48 5.33 -6.88
CA SER A 283 -13.04 5.48 -8.24
C SER A 283 -12.71 4.28 -9.13
N PHE A 284 -11.46 3.82 -9.12
CA PHE A 284 -11.04 2.59 -9.81
C PHE A 284 -11.89 1.39 -9.35
N TRP A 285 -12.02 1.17 -8.04
CA TRP A 285 -12.77 0.04 -7.49
C TRP A 285 -14.24 0.06 -7.90
N LYS A 286 -14.88 1.24 -7.89
CA LYS A 286 -16.27 1.40 -8.33
C LYS A 286 -16.44 1.03 -9.80
N VAL A 287 -15.53 1.49 -10.67
CA VAL A 287 -15.57 1.17 -12.11
C VAL A 287 -15.31 -0.31 -12.37
N MET A 288 -14.31 -0.90 -11.72
CA MET A 288 -14.02 -2.34 -11.87
C MET A 288 -15.18 -3.21 -11.37
N THR A 289 -15.80 -2.83 -10.26
CA THR A 289 -17.00 -3.51 -9.75
C THR A 289 -18.19 -3.30 -10.68
N HIS A 290 -18.36 -2.12 -11.29
CA HIS A 290 -19.40 -1.90 -12.28
C HIS A 290 -19.18 -2.78 -13.51
N ALA A 291 -17.98 -2.75 -14.09
CA ALA A 291 -17.61 -3.55 -15.26
C ALA A 291 -17.80 -5.06 -15.03
N LYS A 292 -17.37 -5.59 -13.87
CA LYS A 292 -17.61 -6.98 -13.46
C LYS A 292 -19.09 -7.37 -13.54
N ASN A 293 -19.99 -6.45 -13.19
CA ASN A 293 -21.42 -6.73 -13.08
C ASN A 293 -22.21 -6.40 -14.35
N THR A 294 -21.70 -5.55 -15.24
CA THR A 294 -22.46 -5.04 -16.40
C THR A 294 -21.85 -5.36 -17.76
N VAL A 295 -20.55 -5.65 -17.84
CA VAL A 295 -19.88 -5.97 -19.11
C VAL A 295 -19.84 -7.49 -19.30
N PRO A 296 -20.54 -8.05 -20.30
CA PRO A 296 -20.54 -9.49 -20.54
C PRO A 296 -19.14 -10.03 -20.84
N GLY A 297 -18.73 -11.10 -20.16
CA GLY A 297 -17.44 -11.75 -20.41
C GLY A 297 -16.23 -11.04 -19.77
N PHE A 298 -16.43 -9.98 -18.99
CA PHE A 298 -15.33 -9.19 -18.42
C PHE A 298 -14.41 -10.02 -17.51
N VAL A 299 -14.98 -10.89 -16.67
CA VAL A 299 -14.20 -11.73 -15.75
C VAL A 299 -13.49 -12.85 -16.50
N GLU A 300 -14.19 -13.46 -17.46
CA GLU A 300 -13.69 -14.55 -18.30
C GLU A 300 -12.53 -14.09 -19.20
N SER A 301 -12.57 -12.85 -19.68
CA SER A 301 -11.56 -12.29 -20.57
C SER A 301 -10.22 -11.99 -19.87
N LEU A 302 -10.18 -11.87 -18.53
CA LEU A 302 -8.97 -11.48 -17.79
C LEU A 302 -7.79 -12.43 -18.02
N THR A 303 -8.04 -13.71 -18.23
CA THR A 303 -6.97 -14.68 -18.53
C THR A 303 -6.42 -14.48 -19.93
N ASP A 304 -7.28 -14.21 -20.91
CA ASP A 304 -6.89 -13.98 -22.30
C ASP A 304 -6.15 -12.63 -22.47
N GLN A 305 -6.52 -11.64 -21.65
CA GLN A 305 -5.93 -10.30 -21.63
C GLN A 305 -4.54 -10.22 -20.99
N VAL A 306 -4.03 -11.31 -20.39
CA VAL A 306 -2.66 -11.34 -19.85
C VAL A 306 -1.61 -11.09 -20.93
N THR A 307 -1.84 -11.57 -22.16
CA THR A 307 -0.93 -11.34 -23.29
C THR A 307 -0.94 -9.87 -23.70
N ASP A 308 -2.13 -9.25 -23.78
CA ASP A 308 -2.25 -7.83 -24.12
C ASP A 308 -1.63 -6.96 -23.00
N TYR A 309 -1.76 -7.36 -21.73
CA TYR A 309 -1.04 -6.70 -20.63
C TYR A 309 0.49 -6.85 -20.76
N GLU A 310 0.99 -8.00 -21.18
CA GLU A 310 2.42 -8.19 -21.46
C GLU A 310 2.89 -7.24 -22.57
N ASP A 311 2.16 -7.18 -23.67
CA ASP A 311 2.44 -6.30 -24.82
C ASP A 311 2.42 -4.83 -24.40
N PHE A 312 1.48 -4.42 -23.54
CA PHE A 312 1.44 -3.08 -22.95
C PHE A 312 2.75 -2.71 -22.24
N LEU A 313 3.33 -3.62 -21.44
CA LEU A 313 4.61 -3.36 -20.77
C LEU A 313 5.76 -3.22 -21.78
N THR A 314 5.73 -3.98 -22.87
CA THR A 314 6.80 -3.91 -23.89
C THR A 314 6.85 -2.59 -24.64
N LEU A 315 5.76 -1.79 -24.63
CA LEU A 315 5.75 -0.44 -25.20
C LEU A 315 6.76 0.50 -24.52
N PHE A 316 7.20 0.17 -23.30
CA PHE A 316 8.20 0.93 -22.55
C PHE A 316 9.64 0.46 -22.80
N SER A 317 9.84 -0.63 -23.54
CA SER A 317 11.16 -1.19 -23.84
C SER A 317 11.94 -0.32 -24.84
N GLY A 318 13.28 -0.41 -24.79
CA GLY A 318 14.18 0.35 -25.65
C GLY A 318 14.30 1.85 -25.32
N VAL A 319 13.57 2.34 -24.31
CA VAL A 319 13.59 3.74 -23.86
C VAL A 319 14.85 4.04 -23.03
N LEU A 320 15.28 3.07 -22.20
CA LEU A 320 16.44 3.18 -21.32
C LEU A 320 17.69 2.53 -21.95
N PRO A 321 18.90 3.09 -21.77
CA PRO A 321 20.13 2.47 -22.27
C PRO A 321 20.44 1.15 -21.54
N LYS A 322 20.58 0.03 -22.27
CA LYS A 322 20.87 -1.30 -21.69
C LYS A 322 22.21 -1.42 -20.92
N ASN A 323 23.08 -0.41 -20.98
CA ASN A 323 24.47 -0.47 -20.47
C ASN A 323 24.72 0.29 -19.17
N GLY A 324 23.69 0.86 -18.53
CA GLY A 324 23.85 1.42 -17.19
C GLY A 324 23.44 0.40 -16.14
N ARG A 325 24.36 0.01 -15.24
CA ARG A 325 23.95 -0.54 -13.93
C ARG A 325 23.25 0.59 -13.18
N TYR A 326 21.96 0.81 -13.46
CA TYR A 326 21.14 1.77 -12.75
C TYR A 326 20.82 1.21 -11.37
N GLY A 327 21.06 2.01 -10.33
CA GLY A 327 20.86 1.60 -8.93
C GLY A 327 22.07 1.64 -8.01
N PHE A 328 23.14 2.41 -8.32
CA PHE A 328 24.12 2.76 -7.27
C PHE A 328 23.71 4.07 -6.60
N TYR A 329 23.21 3.97 -5.37
CA TYR A 329 23.22 5.09 -4.44
C TYR A 329 24.66 5.61 -4.28
N LYS A 330 24.93 6.84 -4.74
CA LYS A 330 26.20 7.54 -4.49
C LYS A 330 26.06 8.35 -3.21
N SER A 331 26.52 7.79 -2.09
CA SER A 331 26.72 8.55 -0.86
C SER A 331 27.85 9.56 -1.06
N LYS A 332 27.74 10.77 -0.48
CA LYS A 332 28.85 11.74 -0.41
C LYS A 332 30.05 11.27 0.44
N LEU A 333 29.96 10.08 1.04
CA LEU A 333 30.93 9.52 1.98
C LEU A 333 31.58 8.22 1.49
N ASP A 334 31.47 7.86 0.21
CA ASP A 334 32.18 6.70 -0.34
C ASP A 334 33.70 6.97 -0.34
N PRO A 335 34.50 6.29 0.52
CA PRO A 335 35.89 6.66 0.77
C PRO A 335 36.86 6.12 -0.30
N GLN A 336 36.36 5.51 -1.39
CA GLN A 336 37.20 5.04 -2.48
C GLN A 336 36.70 5.50 -3.86
N THR A 337 36.96 6.75 -4.22
CA THR A 337 37.36 7.07 -5.61
C THR A 337 38.04 8.44 -5.72
N PRO A 338 39.17 8.55 -6.45
CA PRO A 338 39.84 9.82 -6.74
C PRO A 338 39.00 10.70 -7.70
N PRO A 339 39.27 12.02 -7.75
CA PRO A 339 38.42 12.96 -8.48
C PRO A 339 38.51 12.74 -10.01
N VAL A 340 37.38 12.40 -10.63
CA VAL A 340 37.26 12.33 -12.09
C VAL A 340 36.88 13.71 -12.63
N HIS A 341 37.80 14.36 -13.33
CA HIS A 341 37.52 15.56 -14.12
C HIS A 341 36.55 15.25 -15.29
N PRO A 342 35.65 16.17 -15.65
CA PRO A 342 34.70 15.97 -16.73
C PRO A 342 35.42 16.01 -18.08
N LYS A 343 35.45 14.88 -18.80
CA LYS A 343 35.78 14.87 -20.24
C LYS A 343 34.51 14.69 -21.07
N THR A 344 34.17 15.78 -21.75
CA THR A 344 33.58 15.98 -23.09
C THR A 344 32.57 14.94 -23.63
N PRO A 345 31.40 15.38 -24.13
CA PRO A 345 30.38 14.48 -24.68
C PRO A 345 30.79 13.91 -26.03
N VAL A 346 30.75 12.59 -26.16
CA VAL A 346 30.80 11.91 -27.45
C VAL A 346 29.42 12.02 -28.11
N GLN A 347 29.36 12.76 -29.22
CA GLN A 347 28.23 12.72 -30.15
C GLN A 347 28.25 11.38 -30.89
N THR A 348 27.15 10.63 -30.81
CA THR A 348 26.82 9.60 -31.82
C THR A 348 25.32 9.54 -32.04
N GLY A 349 24.91 9.88 -33.28
CA GLY A 349 23.73 9.31 -33.95
C GLY A 349 22.39 9.94 -33.62
N LYS A 350 21.81 10.65 -34.61
CA LYS A 350 20.39 11.02 -34.66
C LYS A 350 19.50 9.81 -34.29
N ARG A 351 18.91 9.81 -33.08
CA ARG A 351 17.70 9.04 -32.79
C ARG A 351 16.52 9.96 -33.00
N VAL A 352 15.79 9.73 -34.08
CA VAL A 352 14.51 10.38 -34.37
C VAL A 352 13.59 10.15 -33.19
N GLY A 353 13.07 11.24 -32.63
CA GLY A 353 12.35 11.23 -31.38
C GLY A 353 10.92 10.72 -31.51
N LEU A 354 10.49 10.02 -30.46
CA LEU A 354 9.19 10.13 -29.81
C LEU A 354 9.33 9.45 -28.45
N LYS A 355 9.96 10.13 -27.48
CA LYS A 355 10.12 9.60 -26.11
C LYS A 355 8.91 10.01 -25.28
N ILE A 356 7.78 9.37 -25.53
CA ILE A 356 6.63 9.48 -24.63
C ILE A 356 7.02 8.80 -23.31
N SER A 357 7.09 9.57 -22.23
CA SER A 357 7.55 9.10 -20.92
C SER A 357 6.47 8.39 -20.10
N ARG A 358 5.23 8.38 -20.59
CA ARG A 358 4.07 7.84 -19.88
C ARG A 358 2.95 7.40 -20.84
N LEU A 359 2.38 6.22 -20.62
CA LEU A 359 1.28 5.66 -21.41
C LEU A 359 0.13 5.28 -20.49
N LEU A 360 -1.10 5.29 -21.01
CA LEU A 360 -2.31 5.00 -20.24
C LEU A 360 -2.78 3.58 -20.58
N PRO A 361 -3.10 2.72 -19.61
CA PRO A 361 -3.64 1.39 -19.89
C PRO A 361 -4.86 1.49 -20.81
N PRO A 362 -4.90 0.82 -21.97
CA PRO A 362 -5.90 1.14 -22.97
C PRO A 362 -7.24 0.42 -22.78
N THR A 363 -7.28 -0.60 -21.92
CA THR A 363 -8.51 -1.31 -21.51
C THR A 363 -8.59 -1.45 -19.99
N LEU A 364 -9.81 -1.66 -19.47
CA LEU A 364 -10.02 -1.91 -18.05
C LEU A 364 -9.32 -3.19 -17.57
N GLU A 365 -9.25 -4.23 -18.41
CA GLU A 365 -8.60 -5.49 -18.10
C GLU A 365 -7.09 -5.32 -17.95
N ILE A 366 -6.44 -4.57 -18.87
CA ILE A 366 -5.01 -4.26 -18.77
C ILE A 366 -4.73 -3.42 -17.51
N ASP A 367 -5.59 -2.46 -17.20
CA ASP A 367 -5.44 -1.63 -16.00
C ASP A 367 -5.58 -2.47 -14.71
N LEU A 368 -6.59 -3.35 -14.64
CA LEU A 368 -6.78 -4.26 -13.52
C LEU A 368 -5.61 -5.25 -13.38
N LEU A 369 -5.13 -5.84 -14.48
CA LEU A 369 -3.98 -6.74 -14.48
C LEU A 369 -2.73 -6.01 -13.99
N TRP A 370 -2.53 -4.76 -14.40
CA TRP A 370 -1.41 -3.95 -13.94
C TRP A 370 -1.49 -3.60 -12.45
N HIS A 371 -2.68 -3.25 -11.93
CA HIS A 371 -2.91 -3.09 -10.49
C HIS A 371 -2.66 -4.39 -9.73
N THR A 372 -3.19 -5.50 -10.22
CA THR A 372 -3.04 -6.83 -9.63
C THR A 372 -1.57 -7.24 -9.54
N HIS A 373 -0.81 -7.07 -10.62
CA HIS A 373 0.59 -7.48 -10.67
C HIS A 373 1.42 -6.77 -9.58
N ARG A 374 1.15 -5.49 -9.31
CA ARG A 374 1.83 -4.68 -8.28
C ARG A 374 1.59 -5.16 -6.84
N LEU A 375 0.52 -5.91 -6.60
CA LEU A 375 0.29 -6.61 -5.32
C LEU A 375 1.27 -7.76 -5.10
N PHE A 376 2.07 -8.10 -6.11
CA PHE A 376 3.11 -9.12 -6.07
C PHE A 376 4.49 -8.51 -6.35
N PRO A 377 5.03 -7.64 -5.46
CA PRO A 377 6.15 -6.75 -5.74
C PRO A 377 7.40 -7.46 -6.29
N ALA A 378 7.81 -8.60 -5.74
CA ALA A 378 8.96 -9.34 -6.27
C ALA A 378 8.72 -9.88 -7.70
N CYS A 379 7.50 -10.34 -8.01
CA CYS A 379 7.13 -10.75 -9.37
C CYS A 379 7.10 -9.53 -10.30
N TYR A 380 6.35 -8.50 -9.91
CA TYR A 380 6.17 -7.29 -10.70
C TYR A 380 7.49 -6.61 -11.05
N TRP A 381 8.42 -6.54 -10.10
CA TRP A 381 9.72 -5.91 -10.31
C TRP A 381 10.54 -6.67 -11.35
N VAL A 382 10.63 -8.00 -11.21
CA VAL A 382 11.37 -8.85 -12.16
C VAL A 382 10.77 -8.74 -13.56
N TRP A 383 9.43 -8.76 -13.67
CA TRP A 383 8.77 -8.68 -14.96
C TRP A 383 8.85 -7.30 -15.60
N SER A 384 8.71 -6.24 -14.82
CA SER A 384 8.83 -4.87 -15.32
C SER A 384 10.27 -4.59 -15.79
N ASP A 385 11.29 -5.05 -15.06
CA ASP A 385 12.69 -5.01 -15.49
C ASP A 385 12.89 -5.77 -16.82
N ASN A 386 12.29 -6.96 -16.95
CA ASN A 386 12.43 -7.78 -18.16
C ASN A 386 11.66 -7.25 -19.39
N LYS A 387 10.48 -6.66 -19.18
CA LYS A 387 9.55 -6.28 -20.28
C LYS A 387 9.56 -4.80 -20.60
N ALA A 388 9.77 -3.95 -19.59
CA ALA A 388 9.73 -2.49 -19.71
C ALA A 388 11.10 -1.84 -19.47
N ASP A 389 12.19 -2.63 -19.40
CA ASP A 389 13.56 -2.24 -19.01
C ASP A 389 13.71 -1.69 -17.58
N TRP A 390 12.62 -1.37 -16.89
CA TRP A 390 12.61 -0.87 -15.51
C TRP A 390 11.22 -0.91 -14.89
N VAL A 391 11.14 -0.78 -13.56
CA VAL A 391 9.87 -0.73 -12.84
C VAL A 391 9.02 0.47 -13.25
N LEU A 392 7.72 0.24 -13.49
CA LEU A 392 6.75 1.28 -13.84
C LEU A 392 5.98 1.74 -12.59
N GLU A 393 5.75 3.05 -12.49
CA GLU A 393 4.98 3.74 -11.46
C GLU A 393 3.69 4.32 -12.02
N MET A 394 2.71 4.52 -11.14
CA MET A 394 1.56 5.35 -11.43
C MET A 394 1.92 6.84 -11.46
N GLN A 395 1.34 7.53 -12.41
CA GLN A 395 1.25 8.98 -12.41
C GLN A 395 -0.20 9.38 -12.61
N THR A 396 -0.74 10.16 -11.66
CA THR A 396 -2.10 10.71 -11.76
C THR A 396 -2.29 11.44 -13.08
N THR A 397 -3.37 11.08 -13.78
CA THR A 397 -3.79 11.74 -15.00
C THR A 397 -4.77 12.85 -14.63
N SER A 398 -4.51 14.08 -15.08
CA SER A 398 -5.22 15.31 -14.65
C SER A 398 -6.67 15.45 -15.16
N GLY A 399 -7.33 14.34 -15.53
CA GLY A 399 -8.71 14.30 -16.00
C GLY A 399 -8.87 13.77 -17.44
N ALA A 400 -10.12 13.69 -17.88
CA ALA A 400 -10.53 13.01 -19.12
C ALA A 400 -9.82 13.53 -20.38
N GLY A 401 -9.64 14.86 -20.48
CA GLY A 401 -8.94 15.47 -21.63
C GLY A 401 -7.48 15.02 -21.75
N ALA A 402 -6.75 14.98 -20.62
CA ALA A 402 -5.39 14.45 -20.57
C ALA A 402 -5.39 12.93 -20.80
N GLY A 403 -6.40 12.22 -20.28
CA GLY A 403 -6.61 10.79 -20.50
C GLY A 403 -6.73 10.45 -21.99
N ASN A 404 -7.56 11.19 -22.73
CA ASN A 404 -7.77 10.99 -24.17
C ASN A 404 -6.48 11.19 -24.97
N ILE A 405 -5.70 12.21 -24.62
CA ILE A 405 -4.41 12.47 -25.28
C ILE A 405 -3.43 11.32 -25.03
N LEU A 406 -3.28 10.87 -23.78
CA LEU A 406 -2.37 9.78 -23.43
C LEU A 406 -2.82 8.43 -24.00
N LEU A 407 -4.13 8.19 -24.06
CA LEU A 407 -4.69 6.99 -24.69
C LEU A 407 -4.43 6.99 -26.20
N GLY A 408 -4.59 8.14 -26.87
CA GLY A 408 -4.23 8.29 -28.28
C GLY A 408 -2.76 7.95 -28.55
N TYR A 409 -1.85 8.43 -27.70
CA TYR A 409 -0.45 8.04 -27.76
C TYR A 409 -0.22 6.54 -27.52
N THR A 410 -0.94 5.96 -26.58
CA THR A 410 -0.83 4.51 -26.29
C THR A 410 -1.27 3.68 -27.49
N LYS A 411 -2.42 4.01 -28.10
CA LYS A 411 -2.93 3.33 -29.30
C LYS A 411 -1.96 3.44 -30.48
N GLU A 412 -1.33 4.60 -30.67
CA GLU A 412 -0.34 4.79 -31.74
C GLU A 412 0.95 3.99 -31.51
N GLN A 413 1.48 3.99 -30.28
CA GLN A 413 2.64 3.15 -29.93
C GLN A 413 2.32 1.67 -30.07
N TRP A 414 1.12 1.26 -29.66
CA TRP A 414 0.64 -0.11 -29.81
C TRP A 414 0.62 -0.57 -31.25
N ARG A 415 0.01 0.23 -32.15
CA ARG A 415 -0.05 -0.06 -33.58
C ARG A 415 1.34 -0.16 -34.19
N THR A 416 2.24 0.73 -33.79
CA THR A 416 3.64 0.74 -34.25
C THR A 416 4.40 -0.51 -33.80
N ALA A 417 4.19 -0.97 -32.56
CA ALA A 417 4.91 -2.09 -31.98
C ALA A 417 4.38 -3.46 -32.45
N THR A 418 3.06 -3.62 -32.54
CA THR A 418 2.41 -4.91 -32.80
C THR A 418 1.97 -5.08 -34.26
N GLY A 419 1.86 -3.99 -35.02
CA GLY A 419 1.29 -4.01 -36.36
C GLY A 419 -0.24 -4.23 -36.40
N ALA A 420 -0.90 -4.28 -35.24
CA ALA A 420 -2.33 -4.52 -35.11
C ALA A 420 -3.03 -3.38 -34.34
N GLU A 421 -4.32 -3.20 -34.61
CA GLU A 421 -5.18 -2.40 -33.74
C GLU A 421 -5.40 -3.13 -32.42
N LEU A 422 -5.54 -2.38 -31.33
CA LEU A 422 -5.96 -2.92 -30.05
C LEU A 422 -7.44 -3.32 -30.13
N ILE A 423 -7.70 -4.59 -30.46
CA ILE A 423 -9.05 -5.08 -30.79
C ILE A 423 -9.74 -5.75 -29.60
N LYS A 424 -9.04 -6.05 -28.50
CA LYS A 424 -9.57 -6.88 -27.41
C LYS A 424 -9.71 -6.09 -26.10
N GLY A 425 -10.77 -6.37 -25.35
CA GLY A 425 -11.04 -5.81 -24.02
C GLY A 425 -12.01 -4.63 -24.01
N THR A 426 -12.30 -4.15 -22.81
CA THR A 426 -13.24 -3.05 -22.54
C THR A 426 -12.52 -1.71 -22.62
N PRO A 427 -12.85 -0.84 -23.61
CA PRO A 427 -12.16 0.44 -23.79
C PRO A 427 -12.29 1.34 -22.56
N VAL A 428 -11.17 1.92 -22.10
CA VAL A 428 -11.16 2.71 -20.87
C VAL A 428 -11.70 4.14 -21.02
N ASP A 429 -11.66 4.68 -22.25
CA ASP A 429 -12.16 6.02 -22.57
C ASP A 429 -13.67 6.17 -22.34
N HIS A 430 -14.43 5.07 -22.39
CA HIS A 430 -15.85 5.05 -22.06
C HIS A 430 -16.15 5.37 -20.58
N TRP A 431 -15.13 5.38 -19.72
CA TRP A 431 -15.28 5.49 -18.26
C TRP A 431 -14.65 6.76 -17.67
N PHE A 432 -14.12 7.65 -18.52
CA PHE A 432 -13.38 8.84 -18.07
C PHE A 432 -14.24 9.85 -17.28
N THR A 433 -15.56 9.72 -17.32
CA THR A 433 -16.49 10.49 -16.48
C THR A 433 -16.46 10.05 -15.02
N GLU A 434 -16.24 8.76 -14.75
CA GLU A 434 -16.20 8.15 -13.43
C GLU A 434 -14.77 7.91 -12.93
N TYR A 435 -13.87 7.57 -13.84
CA TYR A 435 -12.51 7.13 -13.56
C TYR A 435 -11.58 7.38 -14.74
N VAL A 436 -10.46 8.05 -14.48
CA VAL A 436 -9.35 8.16 -15.43
C VAL A 436 -8.16 7.38 -14.89
N PRO A 437 -7.65 6.36 -15.59
CA PRO A 437 -6.50 5.60 -15.14
C PRO A 437 -5.27 6.46 -14.91
N ALA A 438 -4.47 6.04 -13.93
CA ALA A 438 -3.12 6.55 -13.80
C ALA A 438 -2.29 6.12 -15.02
N ALA A 439 -1.48 7.04 -15.54
CA ALA A 439 -0.53 6.70 -16.58
C ALA A 439 0.64 5.90 -15.98
N ALA A 440 1.05 4.86 -16.68
CA ALA A 440 2.29 4.12 -16.40
C ALA A 440 3.49 4.93 -16.90
N LYS A 441 4.53 5.06 -16.07
CA LYS A 441 5.80 5.68 -16.43
C LYS A 441 6.96 4.95 -15.76
N HIS A 442 8.17 5.04 -16.30
CA HIS A 442 9.35 4.54 -15.59
C HIS A 442 9.52 5.23 -14.23
N ALA A 443 9.83 4.44 -13.20
CA ALA A 443 10.22 4.96 -11.90
C ALA A 443 11.53 5.77 -11.98
N SER A 444 11.77 6.60 -10.97
CA SER A 444 13.01 7.39 -10.90
C SER A 444 14.25 6.49 -10.81
N GLN A 445 15.39 6.98 -11.30
CA GLN A 445 16.66 6.24 -11.31
C GLN A 445 17.24 5.92 -9.91
N GLY A 446 16.74 6.59 -8.87
CA GLY A 446 17.18 6.38 -7.47
C GLY A 446 16.61 5.12 -6.82
N VAL A 447 15.70 4.42 -7.50
CA VAL A 447 15.03 3.23 -6.99
C VAL A 447 15.99 2.04 -7.05
N MET A 448 16.50 1.58 -5.91
CA MET A 448 17.50 0.49 -5.89
C MET A 448 16.86 -0.90 -6.02
N ARG A 449 17.56 -1.85 -6.66
CA ARG A 449 17.15 -3.27 -6.80
C ARG A 449 17.69 -4.16 -5.67
N THR A 450 18.01 -3.60 -4.51
CA THR A 450 18.93 -4.25 -3.56
C THR A 450 18.32 -5.38 -2.72
N ASP A 451 16.98 -5.46 -2.62
CA ASP A 451 16.30 -6.37 -1.67
C ASP A 451 15.17 -7.19 -2.34
N LEU A 452 15.43 -7.82 -3.49
CA LEU A 452 14.47 -8.75 -4.11
C LEU A 452 14.32 -10.08 -3.35
N ALA A 453 15.35 -10.49 -2.59
CA ALA A 453 15.37 -11.70 -1.75
C ALA A 453 15.08 -11.33 -0.28
#